data_AF-S7J4N3-F1
#
_entry.id   AF-S7J4N3-F1
#
_cell.length_a   1.000
_cell.length_b   1.000
_cell.length_c   1.000
_cell.angle_alpha   90.00
_cell.angle_beta   90.00
_cell.angle_gamma   90.00
#
_symmetry.space_group_name_H-M   'P 1'
#
loop_
_entity.id
_entity.type
_entity.pdbx_description
1 polymer ?
#
loop_
_entity_poly.entity_id
_entity_poly.type
_entity_poly.pdbx_seq_one_letter_code
_entity_poly.pdbx_strand_id
1 'polypeptide(L)'
;MATYNQFVVTDAGRALLAKAIANKGTFTVSSIKTSSHTYTQSAIAALTSLDDIRQSFPLASATTVDSTTIKLEFNVTNVGLAASYTLATLGVYATYNNSETLFAVSTANDPDIMNAEQAGALVRNILTTIYIKTSNASSISIAVAMDTYVTKAMLDAAEKKALDLAHPIGNVYLNIGGADPATAFGGTWKKIEGSYLLASGSYDGVTLKPGARVGETRHEISLEEMPNHGHEGNTDYNGNHHHGTWGEHSKYGGGPFGVYDNNSNHAGSNGGVDWDNIIYNTSTDGDHIHHFTTSKSGGGNPMRVMPLATVVDAWYRTA
;
A
#
# COMPACT_ATOMS: atom_id res chain seq x y z
N MET A 1 -14.08 40.50 -16.40
CA MET A 1 -13.30 39.50 -17.17
C MET A 1 -13.14 40.09 -18.54
N ALA A 2 -11.91 40.18 -19.06
CA ALA A 2 -11.72 40.89 -20.32
C ALA A 2 -12.56 40.30 -21.46
N THR A 3 -13.14 41.19 -22.26
CA THR A 3 -13.85 40.82 -23.49
C THR A 3 -13.06 41.36 -24.68
N TYR A 4 -12.83 40.50 -25.66
CA TYR A 4 -12.03 40.81 -26.84
C TYR A 4 -12.89 40.82 -28.08
N ASN A 5 -12.54 41.70 -29.02
CA ASN A 5 -13.09 41.67 -30.37
C ASN A 5 -12.68 40.39 -31.10
N GLN A 6 -13.39 40.07 -32.18
CA GLN A 6 -12.94 39.02 -33.08
C GLN A 6 -11.54 39.35 -33.62
N PHE A 7 -10.70 38.32 -33.75
CA PHE A 7 -9.39 38.46 -34.36
C PHE A 7 -9.54 38.88 -35.83
N VAL A 8 -8.81 39.93 -36.20
CA VAL A 8 -8.69 40.40 -37.58
C VAL A 8 -7.33 39.98 -38.11
N VAL A 9 -7.31 39.27 -39.24
CA VAL A 9 -6.06 38.84 -39.89
C VAL A 9 -5.45 40.03 -40.63
N THR A 10 -4.18 40.32 -40.36
CA THR A 10 -3.45 41.43 -41.01
C THR A 10 -3.18 41.11 -42.48
N ASP A 11 -2.91 42.14 -43.27
CA ASP A 11 -2.54 42.02 -44.68
C ASP A 11 -1.24 41.22 -44.84
N ALA A 12 -0.28 41.45 -43.93
CA ALA A 12 0.96 40.69 -43.84
C ALA A 12 0.72 39.21 -43.50
N GLY A 13 -0.19 38.93 -42.56
CA GLY A 13 -0.59 37.58 -42.17
C GLY A 13 -1.27 36.81 -43.30
N ARG A 14 -2.18 37.47 -44.03
CA ARG A 14 -2.82 36.88 -45.24
C ARG A 14 -1.79 36.59 -46.33
N ALA A 15 -0.84 37.51 -46.55
CA ALA A 15 0.24 37.29 -47.51
C ALA A 15 1.17 36.14 -47.10
N LEU A 16 1.49 36.00 -45.80
CA LEU A 16 2.29 34.88 -45.29
C LEU A 16 1.58 33.54 -45.52
N LEU A 17 0.30 33.45 -45.19
CA LEU A 17 -0.51 32.25 -45.40
C LEU A 17 -0.60 31.88 -46.88
N ALA A 18 -0.88 32.86 -47.75
CA ALA A 18 -0.93 32.66 -49.19
C ALA A 18 0.41 32.16 -49.75
N LYS A 19 1.54 32.69 -49.26
CA LYS A 19 2.89 32.21 -49.62
C LYS A 19 3.13 30.77 -49.18
N ALA A 20 2.72 30.39 -47.97
CA ALA A 20 2.87 29.02 -47.48
C ALA A 20 2.06 28.04 -48.35
N ILE A 21 0.82 28.38 -48.68
CA ILE A 21 -0.06 27.58 -49.54
C ILE A 21 0.52 27.44 -50.96
N ALA A 22 0.89 28.56 -51.59
CA ALA A 22 1.41 28.57 -52.95
C ALA A 22 2.68 27.71 -53.11
N ASN A 23 3.52 27.68 -52.07
CA ASN A 23 4.77 26.94 -52.07
C ASN A 23 4.68 25.56 -51.40
N LYS A 24 3.47 25.10 -51.04
CA LYS A 24 3.24 23.83 -50.30
C LYS A 24 4.13 23.68 -49.07
N GLY A 25 4.44 24.78 -48.39
CA GLY A 25 5.29 24.77 -47.20
C GLY A 25 4.50 24.90 -45.91
N THR A 26 5.18 24.69 -44.80
CA THR A 26 4.58 24.67 -43.46
C THR A 26 4.34 26.08 -42.93
N PHE A 27 3.09 26.40 -42.63
CA PHE A 27 2.69 27.61 -41.89
C PHE A 27 2.54 27.27 -40.41
N THR A 28 3.35 27.90 -39.56
CA THR A 28 3.36 27.61 -38.12
C THR A 28 2.95 28.82 -37.32
N VAL A 29 1.95 28.70 -36.44
CA VAL A 29 1.69 29.74 -35.44
C VAL A 29 2.76 29.63 -34.33
N SER A 30 3.50 30.70 -34.07
CA SER A 30 4.67 30.69 -33.18
C SER A 30 4.33 31.14 -31.76
N SER A 31 3.68 32.29 -31.63
CA SER A 31 3.51 32.96 -30.36
C SER A 31 2.27 33.84 -30.32
N ILE A 32 1.83 34.16 -29.11
CA ILE A 32 0.95 35.29 -28.85
C ILE A 32 1.76 36.35 -28.09
N LYS A 33 1.66 37.60 -28.53
CA LYS A 33 2.26 38.74 -27.85
C LYS A 33 1.16 39.62 -27.29
N THR A 34 1.38 40.09 -26.07
CA THR A 34 0.46 40.98 -25.37
C THR A 34 0.99 42.40 -25.44
N SER A 35 0.10 43.36 -25.66
CA SER A 35 0.44 44.78 -25.77
C SER A 35 -0.52 45.63 -24.94
N SER A 36 0.01 46.72 -24.38
CA SER A 36 -0.79 47.77 -23.74
C SER A 36 -1.28 48.85 -24.70
N HIS A 37 -0.86 48.81 -25.96
CA HIS A 37 -1.37 49.72 -26.97
C HIS A 37 -2.79 49.33 -27.39
N THR A 38 -3.66 50.32 -27.58
CA THR A 38 -5.03 50.11 -28.08
C THR A 38 -5.12 50.57 -29.52
N TYR A 39 -5.44 49.65 -30.42
CA TYR A 39 -5.66 49.96 -31.84
C TYR A 39 -7.14 50.20 -32.15
N THR A 40 -7.40 51.01 -33.18
CA THR A 40 -8.74 51.07 -33.79
C THR A 40 -8.93 49.85 -34.71
N GLN A 41 -10.16 49.33 -34.79
CA GLN A 41 -10.46 48.15 -35.62
C GLN A 41 -10.07 48.35 -37.10
N SER A 42 -10.21 49.57 -37.62
CA SER A 42 -9.85 49.91 -39.01
C SER A 42 -8.35 49.90 -39.28
N ALA A 43 -7.51 50.09 -38.25
CA ALA A 43 -6.05 50.10 -38.40
C ALA A 43 -5.44 48.69 -38.42
N ILE A 44 -6.12 47.71 -37.83
CA ILE A 44 -5.56 46.37 -37.59
C ILE A 44 -5.08 45.69 -38.88
N ALA A 45 -5.85 45.78 -39.97
CA ALA A 45 -5.53 45.10 -41.22
C ALA A 45 -4.14 45.53 -41.77
N ALA A 46 -3.77 46.79 -41.61
CA ALA A 46 -2.52 47.35 -42.12
C ALA A 46 -1.30 47.10 -41.19
N LEU A 47 -1.50 46.53 -40.00
CA LEU A 47 -0.42 46.34 -39.03
C LEU A 47 0.61 45.29 -39.50
N THR A 48 1.89 45.62 -39.33
CA THR A 48 3.02 44.70 -39.53
C THR A 48 3.67 44.26 -38.22
N SER A 49 3.45 45.02 -37.14
CA SER A 49 3.94 44.75 -35.78
C SER A 49 2.99 45.38 -34.76
N LEU A 50 3.05 44.89 -33.52
CA LEU A 50 2.42 45.56 -32.39
C LEU A 50 3.40 46.55 -31.75
N ASP A 51 2.87 47.67 -31.27
CA ASP A 51 3.54 48.65 -30.44
C ASP A 51 3.40 48.25 -28.98
N ASP A 52 4.33 48.71 -28.14
CA ASP A 52 4.30 48.53 -26.68
C ASP A 52 4.03 47.08 -26.23
N ILE A 53 4.74 46.13 -26.86
CA ILE A 53 4.69 44.70 -26.49
C ILE A 53 5.24 44.54 -25.07
N ARG A 54 4.48 43.87 -24.21
CA ARG A 54 4.83 43.65 -22.80
C ARG A 54 5.32 42.24 -22.53
N GLN A 55 4.70 41.24 -23.12
CA GLN A 55 5.08 39.84 -22.95
C GLN A 55 4.85 39.05 -24.24
N SER A 56 5.51 37.89 -24.34
CA SER A 56 5.41 36.97 -25.47
C SER A 56 5.30 35.56 -24.93
N PHE A 57 4.30 34.82 -25.36
CA PHE A 57 4.04 33.44 -24.92
C PHE A 57 4.03 32.51 -26.14
N PRO A 58 4.79 31.41 -26.11
CA PRO A 58 4.69 30.41 -27.16
C PRO A 58 3.30 29.78 -27.23
N LEU A 59 2.97 29.25 -28.40
CA LEU A 59 1.80 28.41 -28.58
C LEU A 59 1.84 27.23 -27.61
N ALA A 60 0.74 26.96 -26.89
CA ALA A 60 0.66 25.86 -25.93
C ALA A 60 0.02 24.61 -26.54
N SER A 61 -1.00 24.77 -27.38
CA SER A 61 -1.61 23.66 -28.11
C SER A 61 -2.20 24.13 -29.44
N ALA A 62 -2.23 23.23 -30.43
CA ALA A 62 -3.00 23.40 -31.65
C ALA A 62 -3.76 22.10 -31.95
N THR A 63 -5.07 22.21 -32.14
CA THR A 63 -5.95 21.06 -32.39
C THR A 63 -6.86 21.35 -33.57
N THR A 64 -6.93 20.42 -34.52
CA THR A 64 -7.88 20.52 -35.63
C THR A 64 -9.26 20.12 -35.10
N VAL A 65 -10.21 21.05 -35.12
CA VAL A 65 -11.57 20.83 -34.63
C VAL A 65 -12.44 20.21 -35.71
N ASP A 66 -12.28 20.69 -36.95
CA ASP A 66 -12.97 20.20 -38.14
C ASP A 66 -12.13 20.50 -39.41
N SER A 67 -12.66 20.20 -40.59
CA SER A 67 -11.98 20.40 -41.89
C SER A 67 -11.69 21.86 -42.25
N THR A 68 -12.12 22.81 -41.43
CA THR A 68 -11.96 24.25 -41.64
C THR A 68 -11.51 25.02 -40.40
N THR A 69 -11.50 24.40 -39.21
CA THR A 69 -11.25 25.12 -37.95
C THR A 69 -10.08 24.51 -37.19
N ILE A 70 -9.12 25.37 -36.82
CA ILE A 70 -8.04 25.01 -35.90
C ILE A 70 -8.22 25.82 -34.61
N LYS A 71 -8.22 25.11 -33.48
CA LYS A 71 -8.21 25.68 -32.13
C LYS A 71 -6.77 25.81 -31.65
N LEU A 72 -6.40 27.02 -31.25
CA LEU A 72 -5.11 27.35 -30.65
C LEU A 72 -5.31 27.70 -29.19
N GLU A 73 -4.37 27.30 -28.34
CA GLU A 73 -4.36 27.67 -26.93
C GLU A 73 -3.02 28.29 -26.56
N PHE A 74 -3.08 29.35 -25.75
CA PHE A 74 -1.92 30.03 -25.18
C PHE A 74 -2.14 30.22 -23.68
N ASN A 75 -1.06 30.09 -22.91
CA ASN A 75 -1.06 30.39 -21.47
C ASN A 75 -0.39 31.76 -21.25
N VAL A 76 -1.21 32.80 -21.10
CA VAL A 76 -0.73 34.15 -20.81
C VAL A 76 -0.57 34.27 -19.29
N THR A 77 0.66 34.46 -18.81
CA THR A 77 0.97 34.49 -17.38
C THR A 77 1.64 35.79 -16.95
N ASN A 78 1.61 36.12 -15.65
CA ASN A 78 2.38 37.25 -15.12
C ASN A 78 3.84 36.92 -14.75
N VAL A 79 4.32 35.69 -15.01
CA VAL A 79 5.69 35.29 -14.67
C VAL A 79 6.70 36.20 -15.39
N GLY A 80 7.67 36.72 -14.66
CA GLY A 80 8.70 37.64 -15.15
C GLY A 80 8.21 39.05 -15.44
N LEU A 81 6.95 39.39 -15.12
CA LEU A 81 6.41 40.72 -15.37
C LEU A 81 6.77 41.70 -14.24
N ALA A 82 7.66 42.65 -14.52
CA ALA A 82 8.11 43.63 -13.53
C ALA A 82 7.08 44.73 -13.20
N ALA A 83 6.26 45.14 -14.17
CA ALA A 83 5.28 46.22 -14.02
C ALA A 83 3.93 45.82 -14.58
N SER A 84 2.87 46.13 -13.84
CA SER A 84 1.49 45.88 -14.27
C SER A 84 1.16 46.69 -15.52
N TYR A 85 0.35 46.14 -16.41
CA TYR A 85 -0.12 46.85 -17.60
C TYR A 85 -1.55 46.45 -17.97
N THR A 86 -2.22 47.34 -18.69
CA THR A 86 -3.54 47.07 -19.30
C THR A 86 -3.35 46.11 -20.47
N LEU A 87 -4.00 44.95 -20.45
CA LEU A 87 -3.92 43.92 -21.48
C LEU A 87 -4.81 44.29 -22.68
N ALA A 88 -4.44 45.37 -23.38
CA ALA A 88 -5.28 46.01 -24.39
C ALA A 88 -5.36 45.24 -25.72
N THR A 89 -4.25 44.65 -26.16
CA THR A 89 -4.17 44.01 -27.48
C THR A 89 -3.45 42.66 -27.41
N LEU A 90 -3.98 41.69 -28.14
CA LEU A 90 -3.40 40.38 -28.37
C LEU A 90 -3.00 40.25 -29.85
N GLY A 91 -1.73 39.96 -30.12
CA GLY A 91 -1.22 39.70 -31.47
C GLY A 91 -0.73 38.26 -31.60
N VAL A 92 -1.33 37.50 -32.51
CA VAL A 92 -0.87 36.18 -32.89
C VAL A 92 0.19 36.32 -33.97
N TYR A 93 1.33 35.69 -33.76
CA TYR A 93 2.43 35.66 -34.72
C TYR A 93 2.54 34.26 -35.34
N ALA A 94 2.95 34.23 -36.60
CA ALA A 94 3.17 33.01 -37.34
C ALA A 94 4.45 33.08 -38.15
N THR A 95 5.01 31.92 -38.48
CA THR A 95 6.24 31.76 -39.24
C THR A 95 6.02 30.96 -40.52
N TYR A 96 6.76 31.35 -41.55
CA TYR A 96 7.02 30.56 -42.75
C TYR A 96 8.51 30.70 -43.07
N ASN A 97 9.22 29.58 -43.26
CA ASN A 97 10.69 29.55 -43.42
C ASN A 97 11.45 30.35 -42.33
N ASN A 98 11.04 30.19 -41.06
CA ASN A 98 11.62 30.87 -39.89
C ASN A 98 11.48 32.40 -39.86
N SER A 99 10.69 33.01 -40.75
CA SER A 99 10.37 34.44 -40.70
C SER A 99 9.08 34.66 -39.92
N GLU A 100 9.16 35.29 -38.75
CA GLU A 100 8.01 35.61 -37.90
C GLU A 100 7.28 36.86 -38.42
N THR A 101 5.96 36.78 -38.58
CA THR A 101 5.09 37.86 -39.04
C THR A 101 3.86 37.98 -38.13
N LEU A 102 3.40 39.21 -37.89
CA LEU A 102 2.14 39.45 -37.20
C LEU A 102 0.98 38.91 -38.06
N PHE A 103 0.31 37.86 -37.61
CA PHE A 103 -0.71 37.16 -38.37
C PHE A 103 -2.11 37.73 -38.13
N ALA A 104 -2.52 37.84 -36.87
CA ALA A 104 -3.84 38.31 -36.50
C ALA A 104 -3.80 39.12 -35.20
N VAL A 105 -4.69 40.09 -35.06
CA VAL A 105 -4.76 40.95 -33.89
C VAL A 105 -6.19 41.00 -33.37
N SER A 106 -6.34 41.00 -32.05
CA SER A 106 -7.59 41.33 -31.37
C SER A 106 -7.35 42.41 -30.32
N THR A 107 -8.26 43.36 -30.23
CA THR A 107 -8.28 44.43 -29.24
C THR A 107 -9.36 44.14 -28.20
N ALA A 108 -9.10 44.51 -26.95
CA ALA A 108 -10.07 44.39 -25.87
C ALA A 108 -11.17 45.46 -26.00
N ASN A 109 -12.42 45.07 -25.78
CA ASN A 109 -13.53 45.99 -25.54
C ASN A 109 -13.57 46.44 -24.07
N ASP A 110 -13.28 45.50 -23.17
CA ASP A 110 -13.12 45.73 -21.73
C ASP A 110 -11.79 45.07 -21.33
N PRO A 111 -10.67 45.81 -21.26
CA PRO A 111 -9.36 45.22 -20.99
C PRO A 111 -9.19 44.86 -19.51
N ASP A 112 -8.45 43.77 -19.27
CA ASP A 112 -8.00 43.41 -17.92
C ASP A 112 -6.66 44.08 -17.60
N ILE A 113 -6.26 44.05 -16.33
CA ILE A 113 -4.92 44.46 -15.91
C ILE A 113 -4.09 43.21 -15.62
N MET A 114 -3.03 43.00 -16.40
CA MET A 114 -2.03 41.99 -16.05
C MET A 114 -1.16 42.56 -14.93
N ASN A 115 -1.33 42.07 -13.71
CA ASN A 115 -0.56 42.51 -12.55
C ASN A 115 0.88 42.01 -12.62
N ALA A 116 1.84 42.83 -12.19
CA ALA A 116 3.23 42.43 -12.00
C ALA A 116 3.35 41.18 -11.11
N GLU A 117 4.39 40.38 -11.34
CA GLU A 117 4.73 39.27 -10.47
C GLU A 117 5.08 39.78 -9.07
N GLN A 118 4.53 39.14 -8.04
CA GLN A 118 4.84 39.43 -6.64
C GLN A 118 5.36 38.18 -5.97
N ALA A 119 6.50 38.28 -5.28
CA ALA A 119 7.08 37.16 -4.56
C ALA A 119 6.09 36.62 -3.51
N GLY A 120 5.77 35.33 -3.58
CA GLY A 120 4.83 34.65 -2.68
C GLY A 120 3.35 34.80 -3.05
N ALA A 121 3.00 35.54 -4.11
CA ALA A 121 1.64 35.58 -4.63
C ALA A 121 1.38 34.43 -5.63
N LEU A 122 0.10 34.11 -5.86
CA LEU A 122 -0.29 33.14 -6.88
C LEU A 122 0.03 33.67 -8.28
N VAL A 123 0.66 32.83 -9.12
CA VAL A 123 0.86 33.12 -10.54
C VAL A 123 -0.50 33.17 -11.23
N ARG A 124 -0.76 34.27 -11.94
CA ARG A 124 -1.95 34.41 -12.75
C ARG A 124 -1.72 33.73 -14.09
N ASN A 125 -2.63 32.83 -14.48
CA ASN A 125 -2.67 32.23 -15.80
C ASN A 125 -4.02 32.54 -16.48
N ILE A 126 -3.96 33.07 -17.70
CA ILE A 126 -5.11 33.34 -18.55
C ILE A 126 -4.99 32.40 -19.75
N LEU A 127 -5.81 31.34 -19.74
CA LEU A 127 -5.94 30.46 -20.89
C LEU A 127 -6.66 31.21 -22.02
N THR A 128 -5.92 31.51 -23.08
CA THR A 128 -6.43 32.22 -24.26
C THR A 128 -6.65 31.22 -25.38
N THR A 129 -7.92 31.01 -25.75
CA THR A 129 -8.30 30.11 -26.83
C THR A 129 -8.69 30.88 -28.08
N ILE A 130 -8.11 30.54 -29.23
CA ILE A 130 -8.37 31.19 -30.52
C ILE A 130 -8.81 30.14 -31.54
N TYR A 131 -9.90 30.42 -32.25
CA TYR A 131 -10.37 29.59 -33.36
C TYR A 131 -10.02 30.27 -34.68
N ILE A 132 -9.18 29.64 -35.48
CA ILE A 132 -8.88 30.08 -36.85
C ILE A 132 -9.73 29.26 -37.81
N LYS A 133 -10.60 29.93 -38.57
CA LYS A 133 -11.33 29.32 -39.69
C LYS A 133 -10.56 29.53 -40.98
N THR A 134 -10.15 28.46 -41.65
CA THR A 134 -9.56 28.47 -42.99
C THR A 134 -10.41 27.66 -43.93
N SER A 135 -10.62 28.15 -45.15
CA SER A 135 -11.39 27.43 -46.18
C SER A 135 -10.69 26.16 -46.70
N ASN A 136 -9.42 25.95 -46.34
CA ASN A 136 -8.60 24.79 -46.67
C ASN A 136 -7.73 24.38 -45.46
N ALA A 137 -8.31 23.78 -44.41
CA ALA A 137 -7.52 23.38 -43.23
C ALA A 137 -6.46 22.30 -43.53
N SER A 138 -6.56 21.61 -44.67
CA SER A 138 -5.61 20.57 -45.10
C SER A 138 -4.20 21.09 -45.43
N SER A 139 -4.00 22.40 -45.61
CA SER A 139 -2.69 23.00 -45.96
C SER A 139 -1.98 23.72 -44.79
N ILE A 140 -2.46 23.58 -43.55
CA ILE A 140 -1.90 24.29 -42.39
C ILE A 140 -1.38 23.28 -41.37
N SER A 141 -0.06 23.07 -41.36
CA SER A 141 0.64 22.25 -40.35
C SER A 141 1.13 23.14 -39.21
N ILE A 142 0.39 23.20 -38.11
CA ILE A 142 0.79 23.98 -36.94
C ILE A 142 1.73 23.15 -36.06
N ALA A 143 3.02 23.49 -36.05
CA ALA A 143 3.98 22.90 -35.12
C ALA A 143 4.02 23.69 -33.80
N VAL A 144 3.85 23.01 -32.67
CA VAL A 144 3.98 23.60 -31.33
C VAL A 144 5.40 23.33 -30.82
N ALA A 145 6.13 24.37 -30.40
CA ALA A 145 7.41 24.20 -29.71
C ALA A 145 7.14 23.86 -28.23
N MET A 146 7.27 22.59 -27.86
CA MET A 146 6.83 22.05 -26.56
C MET A 146 7.91 22.06 -25.46
N ASP A 147 9.15 22.50 -25.76
CA ASP A 147 10.30 22.33 -24.87
C ASP A 147 10.24 23.15 -23.57
N THR A 148 9.37 24.16 -23.48
CA THR A 148 9.31 25.09 -22.33
C THR A 148 8.17 24.80 -21.35
N TYR A 149 7.28 23.85 -21.65
CA TYR A 149 6.10 23.58 -20.82
C TYR A 149 6.03 22.12 -20.35
N VAL A 150 5.64 21.93 -19.08
CA VAL A 150 5.29 20.60 -18.56
C VAL A 150 3.90 20.25 -19.08
N THR A 151 3.83 19.27 -19.99
CA THR A 151 2.55 18.71 -20.43
C THR A 151 1.95 17.80 -19.35
N LYS A 152 0.65 17.52 -19.41
CA LYS A 152 0.03 16.50 -18.53
C LYS A 152 0.74 15.15 -18.64
N ALA A 153 1.13 14.75 -19.86
CA ALA A 153 1.90 13.52 -20.07
C ALA A 153 3.29 13.55 -19.38
N MET A 154 3.97 14.69 -19.37
CA MET A 154 5.24 14.86 -18.65
C MET A 154 5.04 14.81 -17.13
N LEU A 155 3.96 15.42 -16.63
CA LEU A 155 3.59 15.34 -15.22
C LEU A 155 3.25 13.90 -14.81
N ASP A 156 2.42 13.21 -15.59
CA ASP A 156 2.05 11.81 -15.33
C ASP A 156 3.29 10.89 -15.36
N ALA A 157 4.23 11.14 -16.28
CA ALA A 157 5.49 10.42 -16.34
C ALA A 157 6.38 10.72 -15.12
N ALA A 158 6.40 11.96 -14.64
CA ALA A 158 7.15 12.36 -13.45
C ALA A 158 6.55 11.76 -12.17
N GLU A 159 5.22 11.79 -12.02
CA GLU A 159 4.50 11.16 -10.90
C GLU A 159 4.75 9.65 -10.88
N LYS A 160 4.62 8.98 -12.03
CA LYS A 160 4.92 7.55 -12.14
C LYS A 160 6.38 7.25 -11.76
N LYS A 161 7.33 8.04 -12.26
CA LYS A 161 8.76 7.88 -11.94
C LYS A 161 9.03 8.10 -10.45
N ALA A 162 8.37 9.07 -9.81
CA ALA A 162 8.50 9.32 -8.38
C ALA A 162 7.97 8.12 -7.56
N LEU A 163 6.81 7.58 -7.95
CA LEU A 163 6.26 6.35 -7.34
C LEU A 163 7.21 5.16 -7.51
N ASP A 164 7.73 4.94 -8.71
CA ASP A 164 8.64 3.83 -9.00
C ASP A 164 9.97 3.92 -8.22
N LEU A 165 10.44 5.13 -7.92
CA LEU A 165 11.64 5.35 -7.12
C LEU A 165 11.39 5.19 -5.61
N ALA A 166 10.30 5.75 -5.09
CA ALA A 166 9.97 5.67 -3.67
C ALA A 166 9.45 4.29 -3.26
N HIS A 167 8.64 3.68 -4.12
CA HIS A 167 7.97 2.40 -3.91
C HIS A 167 8.07 1.53 -5.17
N PRO A 168 9.23 0.92 -5.45
CA PRO A 168 9.37 0.02 -6.59
C PRO A 168 8.43 -1.20 -6.48
N ILE A 169 8.17 -1.88 -7.60
CA ILE A 169 7.40 -3.14 -7.60
C ILE A 169 8.06 -4.14 -6.65
N GLY A 170 7.26 -4.77 -5.78
CA GLY A 170 7.72 -5.66 -4.71
C GLY A 170 8.07 -4.96 -3.39
N ASN A 171 8.10 -3.62 -3.34
CA ASN A 171 8.29 -2.88 -2.10
C ASN A 171 7.15 -3.18 -1.11
N VAL A 172 7.50 -3.30 0.17
CA VAL A 172 6.56 -3.55 1.26
C VAL A 172 6.30 -2.25 2.01
N TYR A 173 5.02 -1.94 2.19
CA TYR A 173 4.55 -0.79 2.96
C TYR A 173 3.80 -1.26 4.21
N LEU A 174 4.11 -0.65 5.36
CA LEU A 174 3.54 -0.97 6.66
C LEU A 174 2.91 0.27 7.28
N ASN A 175 1.70 0.15 7.79
CA ASN A 175 0.99 1.24 8.46
C ASN A 175 0.06 0.73 9.59
N ILE A 176 -0.24 1.58 10.56
CA ILE A 176 -1.21 1.29 11.62
C ILE A 176 -2.55 1.90 11.23
N GLY A 177 -3.54 1.08 10.86
CA GLY A 177 -4.92 1.49 10.67
C GLY A 177 -5.15 2.52 9.56
N GLY A 178 -4.43 2.42 8.44
CA GLY A 178 -4.51 3.37 7.33
C GLY A 178 -5.23 2.85 6.09
N ALA A 179 -5.48 3.75 5.14
CA ALA A 179 -6.12 3.43 3.87
C ALA A 179 -5.23 2.60 2.94
N ASP A 180 -5.84 2.03 1.90
CA ASP A 180 -5.13 1.35 0.80
C ASP A 180 -4.02 2.26 0.23
N PRO A 181 -2.76 1.81 0.15
CA PRO A 181 -1.65 2.60 -0.39
C PRO A 181 -1.90 3.12 -1.81
N ALA A 182 -2.74 2.44 -2.61
CA ALA A 182 -3.15 2.93 -3.92
C ALA A 182 -3.83 4.30 -3.85
N THR A 183 -4.53 4.60 -2.75
CA THR A 183 -5.18 5.90 -2.53
C THR A 183 -4.17 6.98 -2.15
N ALA A 184 -3.10 6.60 -1.43
CA ALA A 184 -2.09 7.54 -0.94
C ALA A 184 -1.00 7.84 -1.99
N PHE A 185 -0.59 6.82 -2.75
CA PHE A 185 0.57 6.89 -3.64
C PHE A 185 0.24 6.60 -5.11
N GLY A 186 -0.95 6.08 -5.41
CA GLY A 186 -1.25 5.45 -6.70
C GLY A 186 -0.66 4.04 -6.81
N GLY A 187 -0.64 3.51 -8.04
CA GLY A 187 -0.17 2.15 -8.32
C GLY A 187 -1.17 1.07 -7.90
N THR A 188 -0.74 -0.19 -7.99
CA THR A 188 -1.53 -1.36 -7.57
C THR A 188 -0.82 -2.10 -6.45
N TRP A 189 -1.57 -2.40 -5.39
CA TRP A 189 -1.04 -2.99 -4.15
C TRP A 189 -1.84 -4.23 -3.76
N LYS A 190 -1.17 -5.18 -3.10
CA LYS A 190 -1.82 -6.36 -2.54
C LYS A 190 -1.51 -6.48 -1.05
N LYS A 191 -2.57 -6.71 -0.25
CA LYS A 191 -2.46 -6.89 1.19
C LYS A 191 -1.80 -8.22 1.54
N ILE A 192 -0.98 -8.21 2.58
CA ILE A 192 -0.41 -9.38 3.23
C ILE A 192 -1.24 -9.66 4.48
N GLU A 193 -1.94 -10.79 4.51
CA GLU A 193 -2.92 -11.08 5.55
C GLU A 193 -2.51 -12.28 6.41
N GLY A 194 -2.62 -12.10 7.74
CA GLY A 194 -2.49 -13.19 8.70
C GLY A 194 -1.13 -13.89 8.69
N SER A 195 -0.05 -13.13 8.57
CA SER A 195 1.33 -13.65 8.56
C SER A 195 2.33 -12.64 9.10
N TYR A 196 3.41 -13.16 9.68
CA TYR A 196 4.59 -12.36 10.05
C TYR A 196 5.51 -12.18 8.84
N LEU A 197 6.20 -11.04 8.78
CA LEU A 197 7.27 -10.83 7.80
C LEU A 197 8.56 -11.39 8.36
N LEU A 198 9.15 -12.32 7.61
CA LEU A 198 10.45 -12.92 7.90
C LEU A 198 11.37 -12.67 6.71
N ALA A 199 12.61 -12.24 7.00
CA ALA A 199 13.60 -12.02 5.96
C ALA A 199 13.93 -13.33 5.23
N SER A 200 14.02 -13.28 3.90
CA SER A 200 14.48 -14.41 3.09
C SER A 200 15.97 -14.67 3.32
N GLY A 201 16.40 -15.92 3.10
CA GLY A 201 17.79 -16.33 3.30
C GLY A 201 17.88 -17.71 3.94
N SER A 202 19.05 -18.04 4.48
CA SER A 202 19.21 -19.25 5.28
C SER A 202 18.75 -18.99 6.71
N TYR A 203 17.85 -19.83 7.21
CA TYR A 203 17.34 -19.79 8.57
C TYR A 203 17.17 -21.21 9.08
N ASP A 204 17.84 -21.54 10.19
CA ASP A 204 17.79 -22.85 10.83
C ASP A 204 18.00 -24.04 9.85
N GLY A 205 19.01 -23.92 8.98
CA GLY A 205 19.33 -24.94 7.98
C GLY A 205 18.38 -25.00 6.78
N VAL A 206 17.33 -24.17 6.74
CA VAL A 206 16.37 -24.09 5.63
C VAL A 206 16.59 -22.81 4.82
N THR A 207 16.50 -22.90 3.50
CA THR A 207 16.53 -21.72 2.61
C THR A 207 15.13 -21.18 2.36
N LEU A 208 14.87 -19.97 2.85
CA LEU A 208 13.61 -19.25 2.71
C LEU A 208 13.67 -18.31 1.50
N LYS A 209 12.74 -18.50 0.56
CA LYS A 209 12.61 -17.66 -0.64
C LYS A 209 11.65 -16.48 -0.39
N PRO A 210 11.90 -15.29 -0.96
CA PRO A 210 10.94 -14.19 -0.91
C PRO A 210 9.55 -14.63 -1.39
N GLY A 211 8.51 -14.26 -0.65
CA GLY A 211 7.12 -14.58 -0.97
C GLY A 211 6.66 -15.99 -0.56
N ALA A 212 7.54 -16.85 -0.03
CA ALA A 212 7.14 -18.14 0.53
C ALA A 212 6.34 -17.94 1.84
N ARG A 213 5.31 -18.77 2.05
CA ARG A 213 4.56 -18.81 3.31
C ARG A 213 5.08 -19.97 4.15
N VAL A 214 5.55 -19.66 5.37
CA VAL A 214 6.16 -20.62 6.29
C VAL A 214 5.64 -20.41 7.71
N GLY A 215 5.87 -21.40 8.58
CA GLY A 215 5.40 -21.42 9.96
C GLY A 215 3.97 -21.94 10.12
N GLU A 216 3.49 -21.96 11.36
CA GLU A 216 2.17 -22.46 11.72
C GLU A 216 1.48 -21.53 12.73
N THR A 217 0.15 -21.65 12.84
CA THR A 217 -0.63 -20.84 13.80
C THR A 217 -0.89 -21.60 15.11
N ARG A 218 -0.93 -22.92 15.05
CA ARG A 218 -1.10 -23.83 16.17
C ARG A 218 -0.20 -25.04 15.97
N HIS A 219 0.37 -25.52 17.05
CA HIS A 219 1.26 -26.66 17.08
C HIS A 219 0.71 -27.72 18.03
N GLU A 220 0.66 -28.97 17.60
CA GLU A 220 0.37 -30.12 18.45
C GLU A 220 1.70 -30.80 18.79
N ILE A 221 1.98 -30.94 20.08
CA ILE A 221 3.24 -31.54 20.55
C ILE A 221 3.24 -33.02 20.15
N SER A 222 4.22 -33.41 19.33
CA SER A 222 4.45 -34.79 18.93
C SER A 222 5.11 -35.61 20.04
N LEU A 223 5.14 -36.93 19.87
CA LEU A 223 5.81 -37.84 20.80
C LEU A 223 7.30 -37.55 20.90
N GLU A 224 7.93 -37.20 19.78
CA GLU A 224 9.35 -36.86 19.67
C GLU A 224 9.71 -35.54 20.37
N GLU A 225 8.75 -34.62 20.48
CA GLU A 225 8.91 -33.32 21.14
C GLU A 225 8.64 -33.38 22.65
N MET A 226 8.14 -34.50 23.17
CA MET A 226 7.92 -34.67 24.61
C MET A 226 9.26 -34.88 25.34
N PRO A 227 9.57 -34.07 26.37
CA PRO A 227 10.72 -34.34 27.22
C PRO A 227 10.64 -35.73 27.85
N ASN A 228 11.80 -36.36 28.05
CA ASN A 228 11.88 -37.61 28.78
C ASN A 228 11.27 -37.44 30.18
N HIS A 229 10.27 -38.27 30.50
CA HIS A 229 9.56 -38.25 31.77
C HIS A 229 9.18 -39.67 32.17
N GLY A 230 8.93 -39.87 33.46
CA GLY A 230 8.50 -41.15 34.02
C GLY A 230 7.25 -40.97 34.88
N HIS A 231 6.55 -42.09 35.09
CA HIS A 231 5.51 -42.18 36.09
C HIS A 231 6.00 -43.11 37.20
N GLU A 232 5.98 -42.63 38.43
CA GLU A 232 6.21 -43.45 39.62
C GLU A 232 4.92 -43.54 40.44
N GLY A 233 4.74 -44.68 41.09
CA GLY A 233 3.65 -44.93 42.01
C GLY A 233 4.15 -45.88 43.09
N ASN A 234 3.83 -45.58 44.34
CA ASN A 234 4.08 -46.48 45.46
C ASN A 234 2.76 -47.06 45.94
N THR A 235 2.74 -48.35 46.25
CA THR A 235 1.66 -48.96 47.01
C THR A 235 2.21 -49.16 48.42
N ASP A 236 1.76 -48.31 49.36
CA ASP A 236 2.46 -48.00 50.62
C ASP A 236 2.73 -49.18 51.57
N TYR A 237 2.16 -50.35 51.32
CA TYR A 237 2.39 -51.52 52.16
C TYR A 237 2.10 -52.79 51.37
N ASN A 238 3.13 -53.60 51.11
CA ASN A 238 2.89 -55.04 51.02
C ASN A 238 2.45 -55.43 52.43
N GLY A 239 1.16 -55.69 52.59
CA GLY A 239 0.63 -56.15 53.85
C GLY A 239 1.24 -57.48 54.23
N ASN A 240 2.31 -57.48 55.04
CA ASN A 240 2.56 -58.65 55.88
C ASN A 240 1.41 -58.68 56.88
N HIS A 241 0.37 -59.38 56.49
CA HIS A 241 -0.83 -59.58 57.28
C HIS A 241 -0.94 -61.07 57.54
N HIS A 242 -1.38 -61.39 58.75
CA HIS A 242 -1.47 -62.76 59.22
C HIS A 242 -2.92 -63.04 59.61
N HIS A 243 -3.42 -64.19 59.18
CA HIS A 243 -4.70 -64.71 59.61
C HIS A 243 -4.51 -65.72 60.72
N GLY A 244 -4.83 -65.30 61.94
CA GLY A 244 -4.80 -66.14 63.14
C GLY A 244 -6.20 -66.47 63.66
N THR A 245 -6.32 -67.59 64.36
CA THR A 245 -7.53 -67.96 65.13
C THR A 245 -7.15 -68.35 66.55
N TRP A 246 -8.05 -68.14 67.51
CA TRP A 246 -7.80 -68.51 68.91
C TRP A 246 -7.97 -70.01 69.12
N GLY A 247 -7.17 -70.58 70.01
CA GLY A 247 -7.39 -71.94 70.48
C GLY A 247 -6.66 -72.27 71.78
N GLU A 248 -6.89 -73.48 72.27
CA GLU A 248 -6.35 -74.00 73.54
C GLU A 248 -4.83 -74.16 73.51
N HIS A 249 -4.18 -74.19 74.69
CA HIS A 249 -2.74 -74.41 74.78
C HIS A 249 -2.32 -75.74 74.12
N SER A 250 -1.17 -75.75 73.44
CA SER A 250 -0.62 -76.90 72.69
C SER A 250 -0.43 -78.21 73.49
N LYS A 251 -0.53 -78.15 74.82
CA LYS A 251 -0.49 -79.32 75.73
C LYS A 251 -1.76 -80.18 75.63
N TYR A 252 -2.86 -79.60 75.16
CA TYR A 252 -4.16 -80.26 75.02
C TYR A 252 -4.45 -80.72 73.59
N GLY A 253 -3.54 -80.43 72.65
CA GLY A 253 -3.66 -80.79 71.24
C GLY A 253 -3.00 -79.73 70.34
N GLY A 254 -2.47 -80.17 69.19
CA GLY A 254 -1.91 -79.27 68.18
C GLY A 254 -2.98 -78.84 67.17
N GLY A 255 -3.02 -77.55 66.84
CA GLY A 255 -3.82 -77.05 65.72
C GLY A 255 -3.23 -77.56 64.38
N PRO A 256 -4.07 -77.85 63.38
CA PRO A 256 -3.65 -78.52 62.13
C PRO A 256 -2.66 -77.70 61.29
N PHE A 257 -2.62 -76.38 61.47
CA PHE A 257 -1.75 -75.47 60.72
C PHE A 257 -0.60 -74.88 61.56
N GLY A 258 -0.37 -75.41 62.77
CA GLY A 258 0.66 -74.94 63.68
C GLY A 258 0.28 -73.66 64.45
N VAL A 259 1.14 -73.29 65.40
CA VAL A 259 0.94 -72.11 66.27
C VAL A 259 1.68 -70.91 65.68
N TYR A 260 1.00 -69.76 65.63
CA TYR A 260 1.59 -68.48 65.25
C TYR A 260 2.24 -67.78 66.45
N ASP A 261 1.47 -67.57 67.51
CA ASP A 261 1.92 -66.93 68.74
C ASP A 261 1.59 -67.81 69.95
N ASN A 262 2.62 -68.27 70.65
CA ASN A 262 2.51 -69.07 71.86
C ASN A 262 2.22 -68.24 73.12
N ASN A 263 2.15 -66.91 73.02
CA ASN A 263 1.73 -66.09 74.14
C ASN A 263 0.31 -66.47 74.54
N SER A 264 0.20 -66.91 75.79
CA SER A 264 -1.04 -67.34 76.43
C SER A 264 -1.86 -66.14 76.93
N ASN A 265 -2.03 -65.13 76.08
CA ASN A 265 -2.65 -63.85 76.43
C ASN A 265 -3.88 -63.54 75.57
N HIS A 266 -4.48 -64.55 74.95
CA HIS A 266 -5.66 -64.42 74.11
C HIS A 266 -6.92 -64.90 74.84
N ALA A 267 -8.11 -64.48 74.38
CA ALA A 267 -9.39 -64.84 75.02
C ALA A 267 -9.85 -66.26 74.63
N GLY A 268 -10.44 -66.97 75.59
CA GLY A 268 -10.90 -68.35 75.42
C GLY A 268 -12.26 -68.48 74.74
N SER A 269 -12.49 -69.65 74.13
CA SER A 269 -13.69 -69.94 73.31
C SER A 269 -15.00 -69.95 74.12
N ASN A 270 -14.92 -70.08 75.45
CA ASN A 270 -16.08 -70.14 76.35
C ASN A 270 -16.39 -68.80 77.06
N GLY A 271 -15.82 -67.69 76.58
CA GLY A 271 -16.10 -66.34 77.09
C GLY A 271 -15.46 -66.00 78.45
N GLY A 272 -14.62 -66.89 78.99
CA GLY A 272 -13.79 -66.64 80.18
C GLY A 272 -12.37 -66.18 79.80
N VAL A 273 -11.69 -65.51 80.73
CA VAL A 273 -10.27 -65.12 80.59
C VAL A 273 -9.43 -66.10 81.41
N ASP A 274 -9.07 -67.24 80.83
CA ASP A 274 -8.25 -68.30 81.42
C ASP A 274 -6.75 -68.19 81.11
N TRP A 275 -6.35 -67.22 80.28
CA TRP A 275 -4.95 -66.84 80.02
C TRP A 275 -4.08 -68.03 79.61
N ASP A 276 -4.63 -69.00 78.90
CA ASP A 276 -3.91 -70.14 78.32
C ASP A 276 -4.17 -70.33 76.81
N ASN A 277 -4.86 -69.38 76.17
CA ASN A 277 -5.13 -69.42 74.74
C ASN A 277 -4.01 -68.77 73.91
N ILE A 278 -3.68 -69.45 72.81
CA ILE A 278 -2.64 -69.08 71.85
C ILE A 278 -3.27 -68.73 70.50
N ILE A 279 -2.52 -68.05 69.61
CA ILE A 279 -2.95 -67.84 68.23
C ILE A 279 -2.44 -68.99 67.38
N TYR A 280 -3.36 -69.73 66.77
CA TYR A 280 -3.07 -70.70 65.73
C TYR A 280 -3.05 -70.05 64.35
N ASN A 281 -2.21 -70.56 63.45
CA ASN A 281 -2.30 -70.21 62.04
C ASN A 281 -3.66 -70.68 61.48
N THR A 282 -4.24 -69.89 60.58
CA THR A 282 -5.29 -70.39 59.68
C THR A 282 -4.67 -71.17 58.51
N SER A 283 -5.49 -71.76 57.65
CA SER A 283 -5.01 -72.58 56.52
C SER A 283 -4.18 -71.80 55.50
N THR A 284 -4.46 -70.51 55.34
CA THR A 284 -3.77 -69.61 54.41
C THR A 284 -3.95 -68.16 54.89
N ASP A 285 -2.93 -67.31 54.75
CA ASP A 285 -3.06 -65.86 54.99
C ASP A 285 -3.87 -65.14 53.88
N GLY A 286 -4.32 -65.86 52.84
CA GLY A 286 -5.15 -65.34 51.76
C GLY A 286 -4.36 -64.62 50.66
N ASP A 287 -4.77 -64.82 49.41
CA ASP A 287 -4.19 -64.11 48.27
C ASP A 287 -4.67 -62.66 48.26
N HIS A 288 -3.74 -61.71 48.14
CA HIS A 288 -4.07 -60.32 47.88
C HIS A 288 -3.21 -59.76 46.76
N ILE A 289 -3.77 -58.80 46.04
CA ILE A 289 -3.11 -58.14 44.91
C ILE A 289 -3.15 -56.63 45.11
N HIS A 290 -2.04 -55.98 44.76
CA HIS A 290 -1.98 -54.54 44.58
C HIS A 290 -2.03 -54.26 43.08
N HIS A 291 -2.87 -53.30 42.69
CA HIS A 291 -3.01 -52.89 41.30
C HIS A 291 -2.81 -51.38 41.21
N PHE A 292 -1.81 -50.97 40.42
CA PHE A 292 -1.55 -49.58 40.08
C PHE A 292 -1.67 -49.40 38.58
N THR A 293 -2.49 -48.44 38.16
CA THR A 293 -2.63 -48.03 36.76
C THR A 293 -2.43 -46.54 36.65
N THR A 294 -1.66 -46.13 35.65
CA THR A 294 -1.58 -44.73 35.22
C THR A 294 -2.51 -44.50 34.04
N SER A 295 -2.99 -43.27 33.89
CA SER A 295 -3.74 -42.81 32.73
C SER A 295 -2.83 -42.02 31.79
N LYS A 296 -3.37 -41.63 30.63
CA LYS A 296 -2.72 -40.64 29.77
C LYS A 296 -2.62 -39.30 30.52
N SER A 297 -1.44 -38.68 30.46
CA SER A 297 -1.23 -37.30 30.90
C SER A 297 -1.26 -36.36 29.69
N GLY A 298 -1.93 -35.22 29.83
CA GLY A 298 -2.06 -34.21 28.78
C GLY A 298 -3.39 -34.28 28.00
N GLY A 299 -3.80 -33.14 27.44
CA GLY A 299 -5.07 -32.99 26.73
C GLY A 299 -4.98 -33.14 25.21
N GLY A 300 -3.78 -33.25 24.63
CA GLY A 300 -3.55 -33.37 23.18
C GLY A 300 -4.00 -32.17 22.33
N ASN A 301 -4.47 -31.09 22.95
CA ASN A 301 -4.97 -29.94 22.21
C ASN A 301 -3.80 -29.12 21.64
N PRO A 302 -3.84 -28.70 20.36
CA PRO A 302 -2.82 -27.84 19.79
C PRO A 302 -2.71 -26.52 20.56
N MET A 303 -1.50 -26.04 20.81
CA MET A 303 -1.25 -24.74 21.43
C MET A 303 -1.13 -23.65 20.36
N ARG A 304 -1.60 -22.44 20.64
CA ARG A 304 -1.39 -21.29 19.74
C ARG A 304 0.09 -20.87 19.86
N VAL A 305 0.80 -20.88 18.75
CA VAL A 305 2.23 -20.48 18.68
C VAL A 305 2.42 -19.05 18.20
N MET A 306 1.39 -18.22 18.32
CA MET A 306 1.41 -16.81 17.94
C MET A 306 2.21 -15.99 18.96
N PRO A 307 3.33 -15.35 18.59
CA PRO A 307 4.02 -14.42 19.47
C PRO A 307 3.14 -13.20 19.78
N LEU A 308 3.39 -12.56 20.94
CA LEU A 308 2.83 -11.25 21.22
C LEU A 308 3.25 -10.26 20.13
N ALA A 309 2.29 -9.55 19.53
CA ALA A 309 2.55 -8.68 18.39
C ALA A 309 1.65 -7.44 18.40
N THR A 310 2.20 -6.33 17.91
CA THR A 310 1.42 -5.17 17.46
C THR A 310 1.02 -5.39 16.01
N VAL A 311 -0.28 -5.38 15.72
CA VAL A 311 -0.80 -5.62 14.37
C VAL A 311 -0.71 -4.35 13.54
N VAL A 312 -0.14 -4.48 12.34
CA VAL A 312 -0.08 -3.44 11.32
C VAL A 312 -0.74 -3.95 10.04
N ASP A 313 -1.23 -3.04 9.22
CA ASP A 313 -1.57 -3.33 7.84
C ASP A 313 -0.28 -3.43 7.03
N ALA A 314 -0.15 -4.50 6.25
CA ALA A 314 1.02 -4.78 5.42
C ALA A 314 0.59 -4.98 3.97
N TRP A 315 1.30 -4.34 3.05
CA TRP A 315 1.00 -4.35 1.62
C TRP A 315 2.28 -4.52 0.82
N TYR A 316 2.19 -5.08 -0.38
CA TYR A 316 3.29 -5.03 -1.34
C TYR A 316 2.80 -4.55 -2.72
N ARG A 317 3.64 -3.77 -3.40
CA ARG A 317 3.29 -3.20 -4.71
C ARG A 317 3.41 -4.25 -5.81
N THR A 318 2.42 -4.32 -6.69
CA THR A 318 2.38 -5.26 -7.83
C THR A 318 2.48 -4.59 -9.19
N ALA A 319 2.10 -3.32 -9.32
CA ALA A 319 2.21 -2.53 -10.55
C ALA A 319 2.27 -1.03 -10.26
#